data_AF-A0A8S3ZNA7-F1
#
_entry.id   AF-A0A8S3ZNA7-F1
#
_cell.length_a   1.000
_cell.length_b   1.000
_cell.length_c   1.000
_cell.angle_alpha   90.00
_cell.angle_beta   90.00
_cell.angle_gamma   90.00
#
_symmetry.space_group_name_H-M   'P 1'
#
loop_
_entity.id
_entity.type
_entity.pdbx_description
1 polymer ?
#
loop_
_entity_poly.entity_id
_entity_poly.type
_entity_poly.pdbx_seq_one_letter_code
_entity_poly.pdbx_strand_id
1 'polypeptide(L)'
;MNILKDHTLNPSQLNPSQSNPSQLNPPQLNPSQLNPSQLYPSQLNPSQLNPSQLNPSQSNPSQSNQSQSNPSQSNPSQSNPSQSNPSQLNPSQLNPSQLNPSQLNISQPNPSQLNPSQLNPSQPNPSQLNASQPNPASPLR
;
A
#
# COMPACT_ATOMS: atom_id res chain seq x y z
N MET A 1 -7.56 -25.09 -2.00
CA MET A 1 -7.15 -23.70 -1.65
C MET A 1 -5.84 -23.82 -0.91
N ASN A 2 -4.71 -23.67 -1.60
CA ASN A 2 -3.40 -23.96 -1.02
C ASN A 2 -3.05 -22.91 0.04
N ILE A 3 -2.93 -23.37 1.27
CA ILE A 3 -2.43 -22.61 2.40
C ILE A 3 -0.92 -22.44 2.15
N LEU A 4 -0.50 -21.30 1.61
CA LEU A 4 0.93 -20.95 1.52
C LEU A 4 1.42 -20.58 2.93
N LYS A 5 1.83 -21.59 3.70
CA LYS A 5 2.68 -21.42 4.88
C LYS A 5 4.15 -21.44 4.39
N ASP A 6 4.91 -20.45 4.83
CA ASP A 6 6.38 -20.41 4.84
C ASP A 6 7.15 -20.26 3.50
N HIS A 7 6.68 -19.43 2.57
CA HIS A 7 7.48 -19.07 1.39
C HIS A 7 7.67 -17.56 1.24
N THR A 8 8.94 -17.14 1.12
CA THR A 8 9.30 -15.84 0.55
C THR A 8 8.90 -15.84 -0.91
N LEU A 9 8.07 -14.88 -1.33
CA LEU A 9 7.61 -14.79 -2.72
C LEU A 9 8.41 -13.71 -3.44
N ASN A 10 9.24 -14.15 -4.39
CA ASN A 10 9.98 -13.27 -5.31
C ASN A 10 9.63 -13.58 -6.79
N PRO A 11 8.35 -13.45 -7.19
CA PRO A 11 7.98 -13.57 -8.60
C PRO A 11 8.43 -12.33 -9.38
N SER A 12 8.87 -12.50 -10.62
CA SER A 12 9.24 -11.36 -11.47
C SER A 12 8.08 -10.38 -11.68
N GLN A 13 6.85 -10.88 -11.81
CA GLN A 13 5.64 -10.07 -11.94
C GLN A 13 4.44 -10.74 -11.26
N LEU A 14 3.57 -9.94 -10.66
CA LEU A 14 2.25 -10.34 -10.16
C LEU A 14 1.19 -9.41 -10.73
N ASN A 15 0.51 -9.87 -11.79
CA ASN A 15 -0.50 -9.10 -12.52
C ASN A 15 -1.85 -9.85 -12.57
N PRO A 16 -2.46 -10.25 -11.45
CA PRO A 16 -3.77 -10.89 -11.49
C PRO A 16 -4.84 -9.90 -11.96
N SER A 17 -5.72 -10.34 -12.86
CA SER A 17 -6.85 -9.51 -13.30
C SER A 17 -7.86 -9.27 -12.18
N GLN A 18 -8.08 -10.27 -11.31
CA GLN A 18 -8.87 -10.15 -10.08
C GLN A 18 -8.28 -11.06 -9.00
N SER A 19 -8.26 -10.60 -7.76
CA SER A 19 -7.88 -11.42 -6.61
C SER A 19 -8.68 -11.02 -5.36
N ASN A 20 -9.45 -11.99 -4.83
CA ASN A 20 -10.22 -11.85 -3.59
C ASN A 20 -9.89 -13.01 -2.62
N PRO A 21 -8.62 -13.11 -2.16
CA PRO A 21 -8.27 -14.09 -1.15
C PRO A 21 -8.77 -13.65 0.23
N SER A 22 -9.22 -14.59 1.06
CA SER A 22 -9.60 -14.28 2.44
C SER A 22 -8.43 -13.71 3.25
N GLN A 23 -7.20 -14.18 3.00
CA GLN A 23 -5.98 -13.69 3.64
C GLN A 23 -4.77 -13.76 2.69
N LEU A 24 -3.92 -12.73 2.74
CA LEU A 24 -2.59 -12.70 2.11
C LEU A 24 -1.55 -12.31 3.18
N ASN A 25 -0.88 -13.31 3.76
CA ASN A 25 0.06 -13.14 4.87
C ASN A 25 1.44 -13.76 4.58
N PRO A 26 2.13 -13.44 3.47
CA PRO A 26 3.49 -13.92 3.26
C PRO A 26 4.46 -13.22 4.24
N PRO A 27 5.51 -13.92 4.74
CA PRO A 27 6.55 -13.27 5.54
C PRO A 27 7.29 -12.19 4.74
N GLN A 28 7.52 -12.41 3.44
CA GLN A 28 8.13 -11.46 2.53
C GLN A 28 7.51 -11.54 1.14
N LEU A 29 7.21 -10.39 0.54
CA LEU A 29 6.73 -10.25 -0.84
C LEU A 29 7.56 -9.19 -1.58
N ASN A 30 8.43 -9.62 -2.49
CA ASN A 30 9.42 -8.76 -3.17
C ASN A 30 9.39 -8.91 -4.71
N PRO A 31 8.25 -8.68 -5.40
CA PRO A 31 8.22 -8.80 -6.85
C PRO A 31 8.88 -7.60 -7.54
N SER A 32 9.41 -7.78 -8.76
CA SER A 32 9.87 -6.62 -9.54
C SER A 32 8.69 -5.71 -9.91
N GLN A 33 7.52 -6.28 -10.21
CA GLN A 33 6.28 -5.55 -10.46
C GLN A 33 5.07 -6.20 -9.79
N LEU A 34 4.23 -5.40 -9.13
CA LEU A 34 2.94 -5.80 -8.56
C LEU A 34 1.84 -4.88 -9.11
N ASN A 35 1.15 -5.32 -10.17
CA ASN A 35 0.15 -4.53 -10.89
C ASN A 35 -1.19 -5.30 -11.02
N PRO A 36 -1.90 -5.57 -9.91
CA PRO A 36 -3.23 -6.16 -9.99
C PRO A 36 -4.25 -5.14 -10.55
N SER A 37 -5.16 -5.58 -11.43
CA SER A 37 -6.27 -4.72 -11.86
C SER A 37 -7.27 -4.50 -10.71
N GLN A 38 -7.53 -5.54 -9.91
CA GLN A 38 -8.40 -5.49 -8.75
C GLN A 38 -7.88 -6.39 -7.63
N LEU A 39 -7.70 -5.82 -6.43
CA LEU A 39 -7.23 -6.52 -5.24
C LEU A 39 -8.16 -6.23 -4.04
N TYR A 40 -8.92 -7.25 -3.58
CA TYR A 40 -9.92 -7.11 -2.52
C TYR A 40 -9.76 -8.15 -1.40
N PRO A 41 -8.61 -8.27 -0.73
CA PRO A 41 -8.47 -9.23 0.35
C PRO A 41 -9.23 -8.77 1.60
N SER A 42 -9.79 -9.71 2.37
CA SER A 42 -10.32 -9.36 3.70
C SER A 42 -9.19 -8.94 4.64
N GLN A 43 -8.01 -9.57 4.52
CA GLN A 43 -6.80 -9.21 5.26
C GLN A 43 -5.56 -9.28 4.37
N LEU A 44 -4.74 -8.22 4.39
CA LEU A 44 -3.44 -8.15 3.74
C LEU A 44 -2.39 -7.82 4.80
N ASN A 45 -1.65 -8.83 5.29
CA ASN A 45 -0.67 -8.65 6.36
C ASN A 45 0.71 -9.23 6.04
N PRO A 46 1.43 -8.72 5.02
CA PRO A 46 2.83 -9.08 4.85
C PRO A 46 3.68 -8.47 5.98
N SER A 47 4.70 -9.19 6.46
CA SER A 47 5.70 -8.57 7.36
C SER A 47 6.57 -7.57 6.59
N GLN A 48 6.93 -7.89 5.34
CA GLN A 48 7.68 -7.01 4.43
C GLN A 48 7.08 -7.02 3.01
N LEU A 49 6.93 -5.84 2.41
CA LEU A 49 6.54 -5.63 1.00
C LEU A 49 7.52 -4.65 0.36
N ASN A 50 8.37 -5.15 -0.55
CA ASN A 50 9.40 -4.32 -1.20
C ASN A 50 9.41 -4.53 -2.73
N PRO A 51 8.35 -4.15 -3.46
CA PRO A 51 8.37 -4.21 -4.91
C PRO A 51 9.18 -3.06 -5.51
N SER A 52 9.79 -3.27 -6.68
CA SER A 52 10.37 -2.15 -7.42
C SER A 52 9.28 -1.22 -7.96
N GLN A 53 8.13 -1.78 -8.36
CA GLN A 53 6.95 -1.02 -8.79
C GLN A 53 5.65 -1.61 -8.22
N LEU A 54 4.81 -0.75 -7.64
CA LEU A 54 3.49 -1.06 -7.11
C LEU A 54 2.42 -0.17 -7.74
N ASN A 55 1.69 -0.67 -8.74
CA ASN A 55 0.68 0.11 -9.45
C ASN A 55 -0.65 -0.65 -9.57
N PRO A 56 -1.40 -0.84 -8.46
CA PRO A 56 -2.74 -1.40 -8.55
C PRO A 56 -3.71 -0.39 -9.17
N SER A 57 -4.59 -0.85 -10.06
CA SER A 57 -5.67 -0.01 -10.59
C SER A 57 -6.73 0.25 -9.52
N GLN A 58 -7.09 -0.77 -8.74
CA GLN A 58 -7.97 -0.66 -7.58
C GLN A 58 -7.51 -1.60 -6.45
N SER A 59 -7.45 -1.07 -5.23
CA SER A 59 -7.13 -1.82 -4.02
C SER A 59 -8.06 -1.42 -2.87
N ASN A 60 -8.93 -2.34 -2.43
CA ASN A 60 -9.87 -2.09 -1.32
C ASN A 60 -9.80 -3.25 -0.30
N PRO A 61 -8.70 -3.38 0.47
CA PRO A 61 -8.67 -4.34 1.57
C PRO A 61 -9.56 -3.87 2.73
N SER A 62 -10.27 -4.80 3.39
CA SER A 62 -10.99 -4.45 4.63
C SER A 62 -10.00 -4.09 5.74
N GLN A 63 -8.88 -4.82 5.81
CA GLN A 63 -7.82 -4.64 6.80
C GLN A 63 -6.44 -4.78 6.14
N SER A 64 -5.57 -3.81 6.38
CA SER A 64 -4.17 -3.84 5.94
C SER A 64 -3.26 -3.50 7.13
N ASN A 65 -2.53 -4.50 7.66
CA ASN A 65 -1.56 -4.30 8.74
C ASN A 65 -0.20 -4.82 8.29
N GLN A 66 0.79 -3.94 8.24
CA GLN A 66 2.09 -4.26 7.69
C GLN A 66 3.20 -3.70 8.57
N SER A 67 4.24 -4.49 8.86
CA SER A 67 5.36 -4.00 9.65
C SER A 67 6.23 -3.02 8.85
N GLN A 68 6.59 -3.37 7.61
CA GLN A 68 7.44 -2.51 6.76
C GLN A 68 7.05 -2.54 5.29
N SER A 69 6.84 -1.37 4.69
CA SER A 69 6.54 -1.19 3.26
C SER A 69 7.53 -0.21 2.62
N ASN A 70 8.38 -0.70 1.71
CA ASN A 70 9.42 0.12 1.07
C ASN A 70 9.46 -0.10 -0.46
N PRO A 71 8.41 0.27 -1.21
CA PRO A 71 8.47 0.21 -2.66
C PRO A 71 9.37 1.32 -3.22
N SER A 72 10.11 1.05 -4.29
CA SER A 72 10.84 2.14 -4.98
C SER A 72 9.88 3.14 -5.62
N GLN A 73 8.79 2.64 -6.20
CA GLN A 73 7.74 3.42 -6.86
C GLN A 73 6.37 2.86 -6.46
N SER A 74 5.45 3.72 -6.01
CA SER A 74 4.08 3.35 -5.69
C SER A 74 3.09 4.36 -6.29
N ASN A 75 2.34 3.95 -7.31
CA ASN A 75 1.39 4.80 -8.03
C ASN A 75 0.02 4.10 -8.17
N PRO A 76 -0.73 3.91 -7.08
CA PRO A 76 -2.08 3.34 -7.18
C PRO A 76 -3.05 4.34 -7.81
N SER A 77 -3.91 3.88 -8.71
CA SER A 77 -4.96 4.72 -9.30
C SER A 77 -6.06 5.02 -8.28
N GLN A 78 -6.51 4.00 -7.53
CA GLN A 78 -7.45 4.16 -6.42
C GLN A 78 -7.15 3.18 -5.29
N SER A 79 -7.13 3.68 -4.05
CA SER A 79 -6.93 2.86 -2.85
C SER A 79 -7.89 3.31 -1.75
N ASN A 80 -8.87 2.46 -1.39
CA ASN A 80 -9.90 2.75 -0.38
C ASN A 80 -9.99 1.63 0.68
N PRO A 81 -8.98 1.47 1.53
CA PRO A 81 -9.02 0.49 2.61
C PRO A 81 -9.94 0.96 3.75
N SER A 82 -10.67 0.05 4.40
CA SER A 82 -11.46 0.43 5.59
C SER A 82 -10.54 0.79 6.76
N GLN A 83 -9.46 0.04 6.97
CA GLN A 83 -8.39 0.35 7.92
C GLN A 83 -7.02 0.07 7.31
N SER A 84 -6.06 0.95 7.58
CA SER A 84 -4.65 0.78 7.19
C SER A 84 -3.73 1.20 8.32
N ASN A 85 -2.97 0.23 8.86
CA ASN A 85 -2.05 0.42 9.97
C ASN A 85 -0.62 -0.07 9.66
N PRO A 86 0.12 0.55 8.72
CA PRO A 86 1.52 0.23 8.54
C PRO A 86 2.38 0.83 9.68
N SER A 87 3.30 0.04 10.26
CA SER A 87 4.24 0.56 11.26
C SER A 87 5.29 1.48 10.62
N GLN A 88 5.80 1.11 9.43
CA GLN A 88 6.75 1.91 8.65
C GLN A 88 6.35 1.94 7.16
N LEU A 89 6.37 3.13 6.56
CA LEU A 89 6.07 3.36 5.15
C LEU A 89 7.13 4.28 4.55
N ASN A 90 8.11 3.72 3.81
CA ASN A 90 9.25 4.47 3.26
C ASN A 90 9.44 4.26 1.75
N PRO A 91 8.49 4.71 0.91
CA PRO A 91 8.68 4.68 -0.53
C PRO A 91 9.66 5.75 -0.99
N SER A 92 10.45 5.47 -2.04
CA SER A 92 11.24 6.54 -2.68
C SER A 92 10.32 7.55 -3.39
N GLN A 93 9.25 7.06 -4.03
CA GLN A 93 8.19 7.89 -4.61
C GLN A 93 6.81 7.29 -4.34
N LEU A 94 5.87 8.13 -3.85
CA LEU A 94 4.48 7.77 -3.61
C LEU A 94 3.54 8.79 -4.28
N ASN A 95 2.90 8.39 -5.39
CA ASN A 95 2.02 9.26 -6.19
C ASN A 95 0.65 8.59 -6.45
N PRO A 96 -0.21 8.47 -5.43
CA PRO A 96 -1.56 7.96 -5.63
C PRO A 96 -2.42 9.01 -6.36
N SER A 97 -3.24 8.57 -7.32
CA SER A 97 -4.27 9.44 -7.90
C SER A 97 -5.38 9.72 -6.87
N GLN A 98 -5.81 8.69 -6.11
CA GLN A 98 -6.76 8.82 -5.01
C GLN A 98 -6.44 7.84 -3.87
N LEU A 99 -6.37 8.35 -2.64
CA LEU A 99 -6.21 7.55 -1.41
C LEU A 99 -7.25 7.99 -0.37
N ASN A 100 -8.28 7.16 -0.14
CA ASN A 100 -9.40 7.47 0.77
C ASN A 100 -9.64 6.34 1.79
N PRO A 101 -8.73 6.17 2.77
CA PRO A 101 -8.93 5.22 3.86
C PRO A 101 -9.99 5.74 4.84
N SER A 102 -10.85 4.87 5.37
CA SER A 102 -11.75 5.29 6.47
C SER A 102 -10.94 5.59 7.75
N GLN A 103 -9.91 4.79 8.02
CA GLN A 103 -8.93 5.01 9.08
C GLN A 103 -7.51 4.74 8.58
N LEU A 104 -6.59 5.69 8.84
CA LEU A 104 -5.19 5.57 8.47
C LEU A 104 -4.29 5.92 9.67
N ASN A 105 -3.59 4.93 10.19
CA ASN A 105 -2.64 5.08 11.30
C ASN A 105 -1.25 4.63 10.84
N ILE A 106 -0.34 5.57 10.63
CA ILE A 106 1.03 5.26 10.24
C ILE A 106 1.96 5.75 11.35
N SER A 107 2.70 4.84 11.95
CA SER A 107 3.61 5.19 13.04
C SER A 107 4.82 5.98 12.53
N GLN A 108 5.41 5.55 11.40
CA GLN A 108 6.56 6.23 10.78
C GLN A 108 6.46 6.29 9.24
N PRO A 109 5.73 7.27 8.69
CA PRO A 109 5.78 7.62 7.27
C PRO A 109 7.03 8.47 6.94
N ASN A 110 7.93 7.94 6.10
CA ASN A 110 9.13 8.64 5.62
C ASN A 110 9.33 8.49 4.09
N PRO A 111 8.42 9.02 3.26
CA PRO A 111 8.61 9.04 1.81
C PRO A 111 9.68 10.07 1.41
N SER A 112 10.57 9.73 0.47
CA SER A 112 11.48 10.73 -0.10
C SER A 112 10.71 11.78 -0.93
N GLN A 113 9.70 11.33 -1.67
CA GLN A 113 8.77 12.19 -2.42
C GLN A 113 7.32 11.71 -2.24
N LEU A 114 6.43 12.65 -1.96
CA LEU A 114 4.99 12.41 -1.78
C LEU A 114 4.20 13.41 -2.65
N ASN A 115 3.51 12.92 -3.69
CA ASN A 115 2.71 13.75 -4.61
C ASN A 115 1.35 13.11 -4.93
N PRO A 116 0.42 13.10 -3.97
CA PRO A 116 -0.92 12.60 -4.19
C PRO A 116 -1.79 13.65 -4.89
N SER A 117 -2.57 13.24 -5.90
CA SER A 117 -3.55 14.15 -6.51
C SER A 117 -4.70 14.44 -5.56
N GLN A 118 -5.13 13.45 -4.77
CA GLN A 118 -6.17 13.56 -3.73
C GLN A 118 -5.88 12.63 -2.54
N LEU A 119 -5.87 13.18 -1.33
CA LEU A 119 -5.84 12.44 -0.06
C LEU A 119 -7.04 12.84 0.80
N ASN A 120 -7.93 11.90 1.12
CA ASN A 120 -9.09 12.17 1.98
C ASN A 120 -9.33 11.04 3.00
N PRO A 121 -8.46 10.90 4.01
CA PRO A 121 -8.73 9.99 5.12
C PRO A 121 -9.88 10.54 5.98
N SER A 122 -10.88 9.72 6.31
CA SER A 122 -11.96 10.16 7.22
C SER A 122 -11.45 10.36 8.65
N GLN A 123 -10.44 9.58 9.06
CA GLN A 123 -9.76 9.67 10.36
C GLN A 123 -8.25 9.44 10.21
N PRO A 124 -7.46 10.49 9.94
CA PRO A 124 -6.00 10.40 9.93
C PRO A 124 -5.41 10.42 11.34
N ASN A 125 -4.48 9.51 11.64
CA ASN A 125 -3.65 9.55 12.85
C ASN A 125 -2.17 9.20 12.54
N PRO A 126 -1.44 10.03 11.78
CA PRO A 126 -0.01 9.83 11.60
C PRO A 126 0.74 10.23 12.88
N SER A 127 1.61 9.37 13.39
CA SER A 127 2.37 9.70 14.60
C SER A 127 3.44 10.77 14.31
N GLN A 128 4.11 10.72 13.14
CA GLN A 128 5.06 11.75 12.65
C GLN A 128 5.24 11.67 11.11
N LEU A 129 4.85 12.69 10.34
CA LEU A 129 5.15 12.76 8.89
C LEU A 129 6.49 13.43 8.64
N ASN A 130 7.45 12.69 8.06
CA ASN A 130 8.74 13.24 7.64
C ASN A 130 8.92 12.99 6.13
N ALA A 131 8.49 13.93 5.30
CA ALA A 131 8.74 13.86 3.86
C ALA A 131 9.88 14.80 3.50
N SER A 132 10.87 14.32 2.73
CA SER A 132 11.98 15.17 2.29
C SER A 132 11.51 16.24 1.30
N GLN A 133 10.46 15.94 0.52
CA GLN A 133 9.80 16.87 -0.40
C GLN A 133 8.28 16.61 -0.45
N PRO A 134 7.49 17.27 0.42
CA PRO A 134 6.03 17.25 0.30
C PRO A 134 5.62 18.21 -0.83
N ASN A 135 4.87 17.71 -1.82
CA ASN A 135 4.08 18.59 -2.68
C ASN A 135 2.66 18.63 -2.10
N PRO A 136 2.13 19.78 -1.67
CA PRO A 136 0.78 19.83 -1.13
C PRO A 136 -0.21 19.42 -2.21
N ALA A 137 -1.00 18.39 -1.92
CA ALA A 137 -2.21 18.10 -2.70
C ALA A 137 -3.08 19.37 -2.70
N SER A 138 -3.76 19.64 -3.82
CA SER A 138 -4.72 20.73 -3.88
C SER A 138 -5.77 20.55 -2.77
N PRO A 139 -5.87 21.48 -1.79
CA PRO A 139 -6.97 21.45 -0.84
C PRO A 139 -8.25 21.74 -1.63
N LEU A 140 -9.21 20.82 -1.58
CA LEU A 140 -10.54 21.10 -2.09
C LEU A 140 -11.28 22.00 -1.09
N ARG A 141 -11.90 23.05 -1.64
CA ARG A 141 -13.00 23.79 -1.01
C ARG A 141 -14.22 22.89 -0.85
#